data_AF-A0A021VVB8-F1
#
_entry.id   AF-A0A021VVB8-F1
#
_cell.length_a   1.000
_cell.length_b   1.000
_cell.length_c   1.000
_cell.angle_alpha   90.00
_cell.angle_beta   90.00
_cell.angle_gamma   90.00
#
_symmetry.space_group_name_H-M   'P 1'
#
loop_
_entity.id
_entity.type
_entity.pdbx_description
1 polymer ?
#
loop_
_entity_poly.entity_id
_entity_poly.type
_entity_poly.pdbx_seq_one_letter_code
_entity_poly.pdbx_strand_id
1 'polypeptide(L)'
;MTTHTPGGATAGAPLGASAPGPAPDHDTDRPSLGALFSNITEDLSTLMRQEVALAKAEATESAKRAGKGAGMLSGAAVAGYFVLLFLSIMLWQLLDNWMDSALAALIVAVLWGIAAAVLALKGKAEMKRVQGLPQTATTVKKIPNALKGHEEENR
;
A
#
# COMPACT_ATOMS: atom_id res chain seq x y z
N MET A 1 35.63 34.41 -2.70
CA MET A 1 36.27 35.50 -3.45
C MET A 1 37.72 35.58 -2.98
N THR A 2 38.61 34.84 -3.62
CA THR A 2 40.05 34.84 -3.35
C THR A 2 40.78 34.75 -4.68
N THR A 3 41.54 35.78 -4.97
CA THR A 3 42.29 36.05 -6.20
C THR A 3 43.72 35.58 -6.04
N HIS A 4 44.24 34.81 -7.01
CA HIS A 4 45.68 34.63 -7.23
C HIS A 4 46.02 35.06 -8.65
N THR A 5 46.97 36.00 -8.75
CA THR A 5 47.60 36.56 -9.96
C THR A 5 49.07 36.08 -10.02
N PRO A 6 49.85 36.29 -11.10
CA PRO A 6 50.46 35.22 -11.90
C PRO A 6 52.00 35.21 -11.84
N GLY A 7 52.65 34.25 -12.50
CA GLY A 7 54.10 34.25 -12.65
C GLY A 7 54.63 33.42 -13.82
N GLY A 8 55.39 34.09 -14.69
CA GLY A 8 56.62 33.53 -15.27
C GLY A 8 56.55 32.91 -16.65
N ALA A 9 57.00 33.67 -17.66
CA ALA A 9 57.30 33.21 -19.01
C ALA A 9 58.73 32.61 -19.11
N THR A 10 58.91 31.58 -19.94
CA THR A 10 60.17 31.34 -20.67
C THR A 10 59.89 30.72 -22.05
N ALA A 11 60.65 31.20 -23.02
CA ALA A 11 60.56 30.91 -24.44
C ALA A 11 61.34 29.64 -24.84
N GLY A 12 60.92 29.02 -25.95
CA GLY A 12 61.70 28.01 -26.66
C GLY A 12 60.89 27.31 -27.75
N ALA A 13 60.97 27.82 -28.99
CA ALA A 13 60.58 27.06 -30.18
C ALA A 13 61.78 26.22 -30.67
N PRO A 14 61.51 25.06 -31.29
CA PRO A 14 61.68 25.04 -32.74
C PRO A 14 60.49 24.41 -33.47
N LEU A 15 60.30 24.94 -34.68
CA LEU A 15 59.31 24.56 -35.69
C LEU A 15 59.56 23.13 -36.16
N GLY A 16 58.76 22.19 -35.64
CA GLY A 16 58.58 20.86 -36.21
C GLY A 16 57.26 20.82 -36.97
N ALA A 17 57.32 20.95 -38.30
CA ALA A 17 56.18 20.74 -39.19
C ALA A 17 55.74 19.26 -39.12
N SER A 18 54.87 18.95 -38.17
CA SER A 18 54.10 17.72 -38.15
C SER A 18 52.89 17.94 -39.04
N ALA A 19 52.81 17.17 -40.11
CA ALA A 19 51.70 17.14 -41.05
C ALA A 19 50.35 17.10 -40.31
N PRO A 20 49.26 17.66 -40.89
CA PRO A 20 47.93 17.42 -40.35
C PRO A 20 47.66 15.92 -40.41
N GLY A 21 47.80 15.24 -39.26
CA GLY A 21 47.20 13.93 -39.07
C GLY A 21 45.68 14.07 -39.27
N PRO A 22 45.00 13.04 -39.77
CA PRO A 22 43.56 13.09 -39.95
C PRO A 22 42.96 13.51 -38.61
N ALA A 23 42.19 14.60 -38.62
CA ALA A 23 41.37 14.95 -37.48
C ALA A 23 40.57 13.69 -37.09
N PRO A 24 40.40 13.37 -35.79
CA PRO A 24 39.41 12.38 -35.43
C PRO A 24 38.10 12.86 -36.04
N ASP A 25 37.56 12.08 -36.97
CA ASP A 25 36.22 12.28 -37.52
C ASP A 25 35.26 12.32 -36.33
N HIS A 26 34.91 13.52 -35.89
CA HIS A 26 33.86 13.74 -34.90
C HIS A 26 32.46 13.59 -35.51
N ASP A 27 32.36 13.10 -36.76
CA ASP A 27 31.11 13.00 -37.50
C ASP A 27 30.37 11.66 -37.35
N THR A 28 30.91 10.70 -36.58
CA THR A 28 30.18 9.44 -36.26
C THR A 28 29.53 9.42 -34.88
N ASP A 29 29.64 10.49 -34.08
CA ASP A 29 29.12 10.52 -32.70
C ASP A 29 27.72 11.16 -32.59
N ARG A 30 27.00 11.27 -33.71
CA ARG A 30 25.57 11.58 -33.68
C ARG A 30 24.85 10.27 -33.36
N PRO A 31 24.19 10.15 -32.19
CA PRO A 31 23.47 8.93 -31.86
C PRO A 31 22.54 8.57 -33.01
N SER A 32 22.67 7.36 -33.52
CA SER A 32 21.76 6.88 -34.56
C SER A 32 20.33 6.97 -34.02
N LEU A 33 19.36 7.20 -34.90
CA LEU A 33 17.94 7.26 -34.50
C LEU A 33 17.54 6.00 -33.70
N GLY A 34 18.12 4.84 -34.03
CA GLY A 34 17.94 3.60 -33.26
C GLY A 34 18.50 3.66 -31.84
N ALA A 35 19.65 4.30 -31.63
CA ALA A 35 20.24 4.50 -30.30
C ALA A 35 19.39 5.44 -29.43
N LEU A 36 18.80 6.50 -30.01
CA LEU A 36 17.90 7.40 -29.28
C LEU A 36 16.59 6.72 -28.87
N PHE A 37 15.98 5.92 -29.77
CA PHE A 37 14.80 5.13 -29.43
C PHE A 37 15.10 4.06 -28.36
N SER A 38 16.28 3.45 -28.40
CA SER A 38 16.72 2.50 -27.37
C SER A 38 16.80 3.16 -26.00
N ASN A 39 17.44 4.34 -25.91
CA ASN A 39 17.59 5.07 -24.66
C ASN A 39 16.23 5.52 -24.09
N ILE A 40 15.33 6.03 -24.93
CA ILE A 40 13.97 6.44 -24.48
C ILE A 40 13.17 5.23 -23.96
N THR A 41 13.29 4.07 -24.62
CA THR A 41 12.60 2.84 -24.19
C THR A 41 13.14 2.35 -22.85
N GLU A 42 14.46 2.45 -22.65
CA GLU A 42 15.11 2.07 -21.41
C GLU A 42 14.77 3.02 -20.24
N ASP A 43 14.67 4.32 -20.52
CA ASP A 43 14.21 5.32 -19.55
C ASP A 43 12.75 5.07 -19.14
N LEU A 44 11.87 4.77 -20.10
CA LEU A 44 10.47 4.41 -19.82
C LEU A 44 10.35 3.13 -18.99
N SER A 45 11.14 2.11 -19.32
CA SER A 45 11.21 0.86 -18.55
C SER A 45 11.67 1.12 -17.11
N THR A 46 12.65 2.02 -16.95
CA THR A 46 13.16 2.45 -15.65
C THR A 46 12.10 3.19 -14.84
N LEU A 47 11.38 4.14 -15.44
CA LEU A 47 10.26 4.85 -14.79
C LEU A 47 9.14 3.90 -14.36
N MET A 48 8.73 2.97 -15.23
CA MET A 48 7.69 1.99 -14.91
C MET A 48 8.10 1.11 -13.72
N ARG A 49 9.36 0.67 -13.68
CA ARG A 49 9.88 -0.10 -12.56
C ARG A 49 9.96 0.73 -11.27
N GLN A 50 10.24 2.03 -11.36
CA GLN A 50 10.23 2.95 -10.23
C GLN A 50 8.82 3.22 -9.70
N GLU A 51 7.84 3.46 -10.58
CA GLU A 51 6.42 3.60 -10.23
C GLU A 51 5.91 2.35 -9.48
N VAL A 52 6.22 1.16 -10.00
CA VAL A 52 5.88 -0.11 -9.33
C VAL A 52 6.61 -0.24 -7.98
N ALA A 53 7.88 0.14 -7.90
CA ALA A 53 8.62 0.11 -6.64
C ALA A 53 8.04 1.07 -5.60
N LEU A 54 7.62 2.27 -6.03
CA LEU A 54 6.98 3.28 -5.20
C LEU A 54 5.61 2.80 -4.71
N ALA A 55 4.75 2.34 -5.63
CA ALA A 55 3.44 1.79 -5.30
C ALA A 55 3.56 0.61 -4.34
N LYS A 56 4.57 -0.25 -4.51
CA LYS A 56 4.87 -1.34 -3.58
C LYS A 56 5.30 -0.82 -2.21
N ALA A 57 6.14 0.22 -2.15
CA ALA A 57 6.57 0.83 -0.89
C ALA A 57 5.38 1.46 -0.14
N GLU A 58 4.54 2.22 -0.84
CA GLU A 58 3.35 2.85 -0.27
C GLU A 58 2.30 1.83 0.18
N ALA A 59 2.08 0.77 -0.61
CA ALA A 59 1.22 -0.34 -0.23
C ALA A 59 1.76 -1.07 1.02
N THR A 60 3.08 -1.27 1.11
CA THR A 60 3.73 -1.90 2.27
C THR A 60 3.59 -1.03 3.52
N GLU A 61 3.81 0.28 3.39
CA GLU A 61 3.66 1.21 4.50
C GLU A 61 2.20 1.29 4.96
N SER A 62 1.26 1.36 4.02
CA SER A 62 -0.18 1.32 4.28
C SER A 62 -0.57 0.05 5.02
N ALA A 63 -0.08 -1.11 4.55
CA ALA A 63 -0.31 -2.40 5.21
C ALA A 63 0.29 -2.45 6.62
N LYS A 64 1.48 -1.88 6.84
CA LYS A 64 2.10 -1.81 8.17
C LYS A 64 1.29 -0.93 9.13
N ARG A 65 0.84 0.24 8.66
CA ARG A 65 0.00 1.16 9.44
C ARG A 65 -1.34 0.51 9.78
N ALA A 66 -2.01 -0.09 8.79
CA ALA A 66 -3.25 -0.83 8.99
C ALA A 66 -3.07 -2.02 9.94
N GLY A 67 -1.98 -2.78 9.78
CA GLY A 67 -1.63 -3.91 10.65
C GLY A 67 -1.37 -3.49 12.10
N LYS A 68 -0.65 -2.38 12.32
CA LYS A 68 -0.48 -1.80 13.67
C LYS A 68 -1.82 -1.39 14.26
N GLY A 69 -2.67 -0.72 13.49
CA GLY A 69 -4.02 -0.33 13.90
C GLY A 69 -4.88 -1.53 14.30
N ALA A 70 -4.94 -2.55 13.44
CA ALA A 70 -5.64 -3.80 13.70
C ALA A 70 -5.10 -4.53 14.94
N GLY A 71 -3.78 -4.53 15.12
CA GLY A 71 -3.13 -5.11 16.31
C GLY A 71 -3.51 -4.37 17.61
N MET A 72 -3.48 -3.04 17.60
CA MET A 72 -3.89 -2.23 18.76
C MET A 72 -5.38 -2.42 19.08
N LEU A 73 -6.26 -2.44 18.07
CA LEU A 73 -7.69 -2.69 18.29
C LEU A 73 -7.96 -4.11 18.80
N SER A 74 -7.25 -5.12 18.30
CA SER A 74 -7.37 -6.49 18.81
C SER A 74 -6.90 -6.57 20.27
N GLY A 75 -5.78 -5.93 20.61
CA GLY A 75 -5.31 -5.85 21.99
C GLY A 75 -6.29 -5.12 22.91
N ALA A 76 -6.87 -4.01 22.45
CA ALA A 76 -7.91 -3.28 23.19
C ALA A 76 -9.18 -4.13 23.39
N ALA A 77 -9.58 -4.93 22.40
CA ALA A 77 -10.72 -5.83 22.53
C ALA A 77 -10.47 -6.90 23.61
N VAL A 78 -9.27 -7.50 23.64
CA VAL A 78 -8.89 -8.49 24.67
C VAL A 78 -8.83 -7.84 26.05
N ALA A 79 -8.19 -6.68 26.18
CA ALA A 79 -8.12 -5.95 27.44
C ALA A 79 -9.52 -5.56 27.94
N GLY A 80 -10.37 -5.05 27.05
CA GLY A 80 -11.77 -4.72 27.35
C GLY A 80 -12.58 -5.94 27.79
N TYR A 81 -12.35 -7.11 27.18
CA TYR A 81 -12.98 -8.36 27.60
C TYR A 81 -12.61 -8.73 29.04
N PHE A 82 -11.32 -8.62 29.43
CA PHE A 82 -10.90 -8.87 30.81
C PHE A 82 -11.48 -7.87 31.81
N VAL A 83 -11.54 -6.58 31.46
CA VAL A 83 -12.21 -5.57 32.29
C VAL A 83 -13.66 -5.94 32.54
N LEU A 84 -14.40 -6.30 31.48
CA LEU A 84 -15.79 -6.72 31.59
C LEU A 84 -15.97 -8.00 32.40
N LEU A 85 -15.05 -8.96 32.28
CA LEU A 85 -15.04 -10.18 33.08
C LEU A 85 -14.88 -9.86 34.57
N PHE A 86 -13.87 -9.05 34.94
CA PHE A 86 -13.64 -8.70 36.35
C PHE A 86 -14.76 -7.84 36.92
N LEU A 87 -15.33 -6.92 36.14
CA LEU A 87 -16.53 -6.18 36.55
C LEU A 87 -17.73 -7.10 36.77
N SER A 88 -17.88 -8.16 35.97
CA SER A 88 -18.96 -9.13 36.14
C SER A 88 -18.81 -9.94 37.42
N ILE A 89 -17.59 -10.39 37.73
CA ILE A 89 -17.29 -11.10 38.98
C ILE A 89 -17.52 -10.16 40.17
N MET A 90 -17.03 -8.91 40.09
CA MET A 90 -17.22 -7.91 41.13
C MET A 90 -18.71 -7.60 41.34
N LEU A 91 -19.49 -7.45 40.26
CA LEU A 91 -20.92 -7.21 40.35
C LEU A 91 -21.66 -8.40 40.97
N TRP A 92 -21.33 -9.63 40.58
CA TRP A 92 -21.90 -10.83 41.19
C TRP A 92 -21.61 -10.83 42.69
N GLN A 93 -20.34 -10.72 43.10
CA GLN A 93 -19.95 -10.70 44.51
C GLN A 93 -20.60 -9.55 45.29
N LEU A 94 -20.80 -8.39 44.67
CA LEU A 94 -21.47 -7.26 45.29
C LEU A 94 -22.96 -7.55 45.55
N LEU A 95 -23.65 -8.18 44.59
CA LEU A 95 -25.06 -8.56 44.74
C LEU A 95 -25.24 -9.69 45.76
N ASP A 96 -24.30 -10.63 45.81
CA ASP A 96 -24.28 -11.76 46.76
C ASP A 96 -24.35 -11.29 48.22
N ASN A 97 -23.85 -10.09 48.53
CA ASN A 97 -23.93 -9.52 49.87
C ASN A 97 -25.36 -9.10 50.29
N TRP A 98 -26.31 -9.02 49.35
CA TRP A 98 -27.68 -8.56 49.57
C TRP A 98 -28.74 -9.61 49.22
N MET A 99 -28.39 -10.70 48.52
CA MET A 99 -29.32 -11.74 48.08
C MET A 99 -28.62 -13.10 47.88
N ASP A 100 -29.41 -14.14 47.63
CA ASP A 100 -28.88 -15.47 47.29
C ASP A 100 -27.96 -15.45 46.05
N SER A 101 -26.88 -16.22 46.11
CA SER A 101 -25.85 -16.25 45.06
C SER A 101 -26.38 -16.66 43.69
N ALA A 102 -27.36 -17.58 43.64
CA ALA A 102 -27.96 -18.00 42.39
C ALA A 102 -28.78 -16.87 41.75
N LEU A 103 -29.46 -16.06 42.57
CA LEU A 103 -30.20 -14.88 42.08
C LEU A 103 -29.22 -13.80 41.58
N ALA A 104 -28.12 -13.57 42.30
CA ALA A 104 -27.08 -12.64 41.87
C ALA A 104 -26.47 -13.07 40.53
N ALA A 105 -26.12 -14.36 40.38
CA ALA A 105 -25.61 -14.92 39.14
C ALA A 105 -26.61 -14.80 37.99
N LEU A 106 -27.90 -15.05 38.26
CA LEU A 106 -28.97 -14.93 37.27
C LEU A 106 -29.11 -13.49 36.75
N ILE A 107 -29.02 -12.48 37.63
CA ILE A 107 -29.08 -11.07 37.21
C ILE A 107 -27.92 -10.73 36.29
N VAL A 108 -26.69 -11.13 36.63
CA VAL A 108 -25.51 -10.91 35.78
C VAL A 108 -25.65 -11.64 34.45
N ALA A 109 -26.18 -12.86 34.44
CA ALA A 109 -26.43 -13.63 33.23
C ALA A 109 -27.46 -12.95 32.31
N VAL A 110 -28.57 -12.44 32.87
CA VAL A 110 -29.60 -11.70 32.11
C VAL A 110 -29.01 -10.42 31.52
N LEU A 111 -28.19 -9.68 32.28
CA LEU A 111 -27.51 -8.47 31.79
C LEU A 111 -26.67 -8.79 30.54
N TRP A 112 -25.85 -9.83 30.60
CA TRP A 112 -25.05 -10.27 29.45
C TRP A 112 -25.89 -10.83 28.31
N GLY A 113 -27.00 -11.52 28.59
CA GLY A 113 -27.94 -11.98 27.59
C GLY A 113 -28.55 -10.82 26.79
N ILE A 114 -28.95 -9.74 27.47
CA ILE A 114 -29.45 -8.52 26.81
C ILE A 114 -28.35 -7.87 25.96
N ALA A 115 -27.15 -7.70 26.52
CA ALA A 115 -26.01 -7.13 25.80
C ALA A 115 -25.70 -7.94 24.53
N ALA A 116 -25.65 -9.27 24.63
CA ALA A 116 -25.42 -10.18 23.52
C ALA A 116 -26.52 -10.09 22.45
N ALA A 117 -27.79 -10.05 22.86
CA ALA A 117 -28.91 -9.88 21.94
C ALA A 117 -28.79 -8.56 21.15
N VAL A 118 -28.49 -7.45 21.82
CA VAL A 118 -28.31 -6.14 21.16
C VAL A 118 -27.12 -6.18 20.18
N LEU A 119 -25.98 -6.73 20.60
CA LEU A 119 -24.80 -6.83 19.73
C LEU A 119 -25.07 -7.72 18.51
N ALA A 120 -25.74 -8.86 18.69
CA ALA A 120 -26.08 -9.77 17.59
C ALA A 120 -27.03 -9.11 16.58
N LEU A 121 -28.03 -8.36 17.06
CA LEU A 121 -28.96 -7.63 16.20
C LEU A 121 -28.26 -6.51 15.41
N LYS A 122 -27.41 -5.71 16.08
CA LYS A 122 -26.62 -4.66 15.43
C LYS A 122 -25.61 -5.23 14.42
N GLY A 123 -24.88 -6.27 14.80
CA GLY A 123 -23.95 -6.97 13.92
C GLY A 123 -24.64 -7.51 12.66
N LYS A 124 -25.80 -8.14 12.84
CA LYS A 124 -26.63 -8.61 11.72
C LYS A 124 -27.10 -7.46 10.83
N ALA A 125 -27.44 -6.30 11.39
CA ALA A 125 -27.84 -5.12 10.61
C ALA A 125 -26.67 -4.56 9.79
N GLU A 126 -25.47 -4.46 10.37
CA GLU A 126 -24.27 -4.00 9.65
C GLU A 126 -23.85 -4.97 8.54
N MET A 127 -23.85 -6.28 8.81
CA MET A 127 -23.55 -7.29 7.78
C MET A 127 -24.51 -7.20 6.59
N LYS A 128 -25.79 -6.92 6.83
CA LYS A 128 -26.78 -6.70 5.77
C LYS A 128 -26.49 -5.46 4.95
N ARG A 129 -25.99 -4.38 5.56
CA ARG A 129 -25.60 -3.16 4.84
C ARG A 129 -24.42 -3.41 3.90
N VAL A 130 -23.42 -4.17 4.35
CA VAL A 130 -22.25 -4.53 3.54
C VAL A 130 -22.64 -5.46 2.37
N GLN A 131 -23.56 -6.41 2.59
CA GLN A 131 -24.07 -7.28 1.52
C GLN A 131 -24.97 -6.54 0.51
N GLY A 132 -25.50 -5.36 0.87
CA GLY A 132 -26.30 -4.47 0.01
C GLY A 132 -25.54 -3.70 -1.07
N LEU A 133 -24.24 -3.96 -1.29
CA LEU A 133 -23.43 -3.39 -2.38
C LEU A 133 -23.25 -4.32 -3.63
N PRO A 134 -24.27 -5.02 -4.18
CA PRO A 134 -24.10 -5.88 -5.34
C PRO A 134 -24.37 -5.13 -6.67
N GLN A 135 -23.69 -4.02 -6.94
CA GLN A 135 -23.72 -3.41 -8.28
C GLN A 135 -22.38 -3.60 -9.00
N THR A 136 -21.25 -3.52 -8.29
CA THR A 136 -19.91 -3.59 -8.91
C THR A 136 -19.44 -5.02 -9.22
N ALA A 137 -19.86 -6.01 -8.42
CA ALA A 137 -19.47 -7.43 -8.64
C ALA A 137 -20.21 -8.09 -9.82
N THR A 138 -21.36 -7.57 -10.21
CA THR A 138 -22.15 -8.03 -11.37
C THR A 138 -21.59 -7.55 -12.70
N THR A 139 -20.90 -6.40 -12.75
CA THR A 139 -20.26 -5.89 -13.97
C THR A 139 -19.08 -6.77 -14.38
N VAL A 140 -18.24 -7.22 -13.43
CA VAL A 140 -17.10 -8.10 -13.73
C VAL A 140 -17.53 -9.47 -14.27
N LYS A 141 -18.68 -9.98 -13.83
CA LYS A 141 -19.23 -11.26 -14.34
C LYS A 141 -19.93 -11.15 -15.70
N LYS A 142 -20.22 -9.96 -16.21
CA LYS A 142 -20.87 -9.74 -17.51
C LYS A 142 -19.91 -9.54 -18.69
N ILE A 143 -18.60 -9.42 -18.44
CA ILE A 143 -17.56 -9.22 -19.47
C ILE A 143 -16.87 -10.52 -19.99
N PRO A 144 -17.28 -11.78 -19.71
CA PRO A 144 -16.65 -12.92 -20.41
C PRO A 144 -17.20 -13.14 -21.83
N ASN A 145 -18.41 -12.64 -22.15
CA ASN A 145 -19.05 -12.89 -23.45
C ASN A 145 -18.67 -11.92 -24.57
N ALA A 146 -17.93 -10.84 -24.27
CA ALA A 146 -17.43 -9.90 -25.28
C ALA A 146 -16.04 -10.26 -25.83
N LEU A 147 -15.37 -11.25 -25.23
CA LEU A 147 -14.04 -11.74 -25.64
C LEU A 147 -14.08 -13.03 -26.47
N LYS A 148 -15.28 -13.59 -26.72
CA LYS A 148 -15.47 -14.62 -27.75
C LYS A 148 -15.90 -13.90 -29.03
N GLY A 149 -14.90 -13.61 -29.87
CA GLY A 149 -15.10 -13.04 -31.18
C GLY A 149 -16.13 -13.84 -31.98
N HIS A 150 -16.99 -13.11 -32.69
CA HIS A 150 -17.76 -13.66 -33.79
C HIS A 150 -16.79 -13.88 -34.97
N GLU A 151 -15.98 -14.92 -34.88
CA GLU A 151 -15.44 -15.57 -36.07
C GLU A 151 -16.49 -16.57 -36.54
N GLU A 152 -16.78 -16.51 -37.85
CA GLU A 152 -17.55 -17.48 -38.62
C GLU A 152 -19.08 -17.33 -38.67
N GLU A 153 -19.56 -16.41 -39.52
CA GLU A 153 -20.61 -16.79 -40.48
C GLU A 153 -20.51 -15.91 -41.74
N ASN A 154 -19.53 -16.23 -42.59
CA ASN A 154 -19.56 -15.89 -44.01
C ASN A 154 -19.68 -17.21 -44.78
N ARG A 155 -20.91 -17.56 -45.19
CA ARG A 155 -21.19 -18.46 -46.30
C ARG A 155 -22.48 -18.06 -46.98
#